data_AF-A0A8T1TCT5-F1
#
_entry.id   AF-A0A8T1TCT5-F1
#
_cell.length_a   1.000
_cell.length_b   1.000
_cell.length_c   1.000
_cell.angle_alpha   90.00
_cell.angle_beta   90.00
_cell.angle_gamma   90.00
#
_symmetry.space_group_name_H-M   'P 1'
#
loop_
_entity.id
_entity.type
_entity.pdbx_description
1 polymer ?
#
loop_
_entity_poly.entity_id
_entity_poly.type
_entity_poly.pdbx_seq_one_letter_code
_entity_poly.pdbx_strand_id
1 'polypeptide(L)'
;PTCCFVCIPCADGEISNETDARECFPCPDDYWSNTLKNECVLKEVEFLAYDEALGTTLVALSLFGACIVLSVIIVYRMYRDTALVKANNQELSFLIQLSLAITLLTSFLFVGKPEEWSCQIRQVTLALGFSLCLSCILGKTIALLLTYRGSKLKAAEKHDHISMKSRHQKLLVLISLITEVCICTAYLTCIPPYVYKNMEFQNVKIILECNE
;
A
#
# COMPACT_ATOMS: atom_id res chain seq x y z
N PRO A 1 57.01 -16.65 -33.89
CA PRO A 1 55.56 -16.87 -33.75
C PRO A 1 54.85 -15.56 -33.37
N THR A 2 53.98 -15.06 -34.24
CA THR A 2 53.11 -13.91 -33.96
C THR A 2 51.96 -14.35 -33.06
N CYS A 3 51.85 -13.77 -31.87
CA CYS A 3 50.68 -13.93 -31.01
C CYS A 3 49.50 -13.19 -31.66
N CYS A 4 48.58 -13.94 -32.26
CA CYS A 4 47.28 -13.43 -32.71
C CYS A 4 46.21 -13.89 -31.74
N PHE A 5 45.93 -13.09 -30.73
CA PHE A 5 44.72 -13.23 -29.92
C PHE A 5 43.88 -11.97 -30.08
N VAL A 6 42.57 -12.15 -29.99
CA VAL A 6 41.59 -11.06 -30.06
C VAL A 6 41.25 -10.69 -28.62
N CYS A 7 41.40 -9.41 -28.29
CA CYS A 7 40.91 -8.90 -27.00
C CYS A 7 39.40 -8.78 -27.09
N ILE A 8 38.70 -9.50 -26.20
CA ILE A 8 37.25 -9.44 -26.06
C ILE A 8 36.98 -8.91 -24.65
N PRO A 9 36.13 -7.88 -24.48
CA PRO A 9 35.74 -7.43 -23.15
C PRO A 9 34.99 -8.53 -22.39
N CYS A 10 35.15 -8.59 -21.07
CA CYS A 10 34.42 -9.51 -20.20
C CYS A 10 32.90 -9.39 -20.37
N ALA A 11 32.13 -10.41 -19.97
CA ALA A 11 30.67 -10.34 -19.97
C ALA A 11 30.17 -9.34 -18.90
N ASP A 12 28.89 -8.96 -18.96
CA ASP A 12 28.31 -8.13 -17.90
C ASP A 12 28.19 -8.96 -16.61
N GLY A 13 28.62 -8.40 -15.48
CA GLY A 13 28.72 -9.12 -14.21
C GLY A 13 30.07 -9.82 -13.97
N GLU A 14 30.99 -9.75 -14.94
CA GLU A 14 32.35 -10.28 -14.83
C GLU A 14 33.40 -9.17 -14.97
N ILE A 15 34.55 -9.34 -14.32
CA ILE A 15 35.67 -8.39 -14.34
C ILE A 15 37.01 -9.05 -14.65
N SER A 16 37.95 -8.25 -15.15
CA SER A 16 39.37 -8.58 -15.20
C SER A 16 40.19 -7.38 -14.70
N ASN A 17 40.97 -7.58 -13.63
CA ASN A 17 41.85 -6.54 -13.08
C ASN A 17 43.26 -6.59 -13.70
N GLU A 18 43.55 -7.58 -14.54
CA GLU A 18 44.86 -7.73 -15.20
C GLU A 18 44.79 -7.51 -16.71
N THR A 19 45.85 -6.92 -17.25
CA THR A 19 46.02 -6.72 -18.70
C THR A 19 46.45 -8.03 -19.34
N ASP A 20 45.87 -8.39 -20.49
CA ASP A 20 46.09 -9.67 -21.20
C ASP A 20 45.65 -10.93 -20.40
N ALA A 21 44.70 -10.78 -19.47
CA ALA A 21 44.09 -11.92 -18.78
C ALA A 21 43.31 -12.82 -19.76
N ARG A 22 43.36 -14.13 -19.51
CA ARG A 22 42.67 -15.15 -20.33
C ARG A 22 41.27 -15.46 -19.86
N GLU A 23 40.96 -15.13 -18.61
CA GLU A 23 39.73 -15.48 -17.92
C GLU A 23 39.18 -14.25 -17.20
N CYS A 24 37.86 -14.11 -17.22
CA CYS A 24 37.13 -13.10 -16.46
C CYS A 24 36.51 -13.76 -15.23
N PHE A 25 36.41 -13.02 -14.13
CA PHE A 25 35.86 -13.53 -12.88
C PHE A 25 34.52 -12.87 -12.58
N PRO A 26 33.50 -13.63 -12.14
CA PRO A 26 32.21 -13.08 -11.77
C PRO A 26 32.31 -12.23 -10.49
N CYS A 27 31.56 -11.14 -10.42
CA CYS A 27 31.42 -10.34 -9.21
C CYS A 27 30.56 -11.06 -8.15
N PRO A 28 30.80 -10.82 -6.85
CA PRO A 28 29.93 -11.29 -5.77
C PRO A 28 28.50 -10.73 -5.90
N ASP A 29 27.51 -11.40 -5.30
CA ASP A 29 26.08 -11.11 -5.50
C ASP A 29 25.68 -9.63 -5.31
N ASP A 30 26.26 -8.94 -4.32
CA ASP A 30 25.98 -7.54 -4.00
C ASP A 30 26.67 -6.52 -4.94
N TYR A 31 27.49 -6.99 -5.87
CA TYR A 31 28.35 -6.17 -6.73
C TYR A 31 28.09 -6.44 -8.21
N TRP A 32 28.45 -5.47 -9.04
CA TRP A 32 28.36 -5.50 -10.50
C TRP A 32 29.64 -5.01 -11.14
N SER A 33 29.94 -5.47 -12.35
CA SER A 33 31.08 -4.97 -13.12
C SER A 33 30.87 -3.49 -13.46
N ASN A 34 31.85 -2.63 -13.20
CA ASN A 34 31.81 -1.25 -13.65
C ASN A 34 31.88 -1.13 -15.20
N THR A 35 31.70 0.06 -15.76
CA THR A 35 31.71 0.28 -17.23
C THR A 35 32.99 -0.19 -17.91
N LEU A 36 34.12 -0.15 -17.19
CA LEU A 36 35.43 -0.59 -17.66
C LEU A 36 35.71 -2.09 -17.43
N LYS A 37 34.81 -2.79 -16.73
CA LYS A 37 34.89 -4.22 -16.37
C LYS A 37 36.20 -4.60 -15.67
N ASN A 38 36.77 -3.69 -14.89
CA ASN A 38 38.00 -3.91 -14.13
C ASN A 38 37.77 -4.00 -12.62
N GLU A 39 36.63 -3.50 -12.13
CA GLU A 39 36.29 -3.49 -10.71
C GLU A 39 34.83 -3.85 -10.47
N CYS A 40 34.58 -4.55 -9.37
CA CYS A 40 33.25 -4.83 -8.86
C CYS A 40 32.76 -3.65 -8.02
N VAL A 41 31.73 -2.96 -8.48
CA VAL A 41 31.08 -1.84 -7.78
C VAL A 41 29.79 -2.30 -7.13
N LEU A 42 29.45 -1.74 -5.98
CA LEU A 42 28.21 -2.09 -5.28
C LEU A 42 27.01 -1.75 -6.17
N LYS A 43 26.07 -2.67 -6.35
CA LYS A 43 24.85 -2.42 -7.15
C LYS A 43 24.05 -1.28 -6.53
N GLU A 44 23.54 -0.39 -7.37
CA GLU A 44 22.64 0.68 -6.93
C GLU A 44 21.30 0.10 -6.48
N VAL A 45 20.75 0.67 -5.41
CA VAL A 45 19.49 0.24 -4.82
C VAL A 45 18.37 1.12 -5.37
N GLU A 46 17.49 0.55 -6.18
CA GLU A 46 16.27 1.22 -6.62
C GLU A 46 15.13 1.00 -5.62
N PHE A 47 14.50 2.10 -5.24
CA PHE A 47 13.26 2.18 -4.50
C PHE A 47 12.37 3.19 -5.22
N LEU A 48 11.06 3.20 -4.96
CA LEU A 48 10.16 4.23 -5.51
C LEU A 48 10.56 5.59 -4.91
N ALA A 49 11.51 6.26 -5.57
CA ALA A 49 12.15 7.45 -5.06
C ALA A 49 11.20 8.64 -5.22
N TYR A 50 11.26 9.57 -4.27
CA TYR A 50 10.51 10.82 -4.35
C TYR A 50 10.84 11.61 -5.62
N ASP A 51 12.06 11.45 -6.14
CA ASP A 51 12.59 12.16 -7.31
C ASP A 51 12.17 11.53 -8.66
N GLU A 52 11.52 10.38 -8.64
CA GLU A 52 10.94 9.77 -9.84
C GLU A 52 9.53 10.33 -10.11
N ALA A 53 9.17 10.45 -11.39
CA ALA A 53 7.87 10.97 -11.80
C ALA A 53 6.69 10.20 -11.17
N LEU A 54 6.82 8.88 -11.00
CA LEU A 54 5.82 8.05 -10.34
C LEU A 54 5.71 8.34 -8.83
N GLY A 55 6.85 8.45 -8.14
CA GLY A 55 6.89 8.80 -6.72
C GLY A 55 6.30 10.19 -6.44
N THR A 56 6.72 11.21 -7.20
CA THR A 56 6.19 12.58 -7.07
C THR A 56 4.69 12.64 -7.32
N THR A 57 4.19 12.00 -8.39
CA THR A 57 2.75 12.05 -8.72
C THR A 57 1.89 11.33 -7.69
N LEU A 58 2.34 10.18 -7.16
CA LEU A 58 1.67 9.48 -6.06
C LEU A 58 1.58 10.34 -4.80
N VAL A 59 2.69 10.97 -4.39
CA VAL A 59 2.73 11.86 -3.22
C VAL A 59 1.79 13.04 -3.41
N ALA A 60 1.83 13.71 -4.57
CA ALA A 60 0.97 14.84 -4.87
C ALA A 60 -0.53 14.47 -4.82
N LEU A 61 -0.91 13.35 -5.45
CA LEU A 61 -2.29 12.86 -5.45
C LEU A 61 -2.74 12.43 -4.05
N SER A 62 -1.89 11.76 -3.29
CA SER A 62 -2.14 11.35 -1.89
C SER A 62 -2.42 12.57 -1.00
N LEU A 63 -1.54 13.58 -1.02
CA LEU A 63 -1.69 14.81 -0.25
C LEU A 63 -2.94 15.59 -0.65
N PHE A 64 -3.16 15.76 -1.96
CA PHE A 64 -4.34 16.46 -2.47
C PHE A 64 -5.64 15.74 -2.07
N GLY A 65 -5.68 14.42 -2.24
CA GLY A 65 -6.81 13.59 -1.81
C GLY A 65 -7.05 13.70 -0.31
N ALA A 66 -6.00 13.62 0.51
CA ALA A 66 -6.12 13.75 1.97
C ALA A 66 -6.68 15.12 2.37
N CYS A 67 -6.22 16.21 1.73
CA CYS A 67 -6.75 17.55 1.96
C CYS A 67 -8.25 17.65 1.64
N ILE A 68 -8.69 17.05 0.53
CA ILE A 68 -10.12 16.97 0.18
C ILE A 68 -10.88 16.23 1.26
N VAL A 69 -10.45 15.02 1.63
CA VAL A 69 -11.16 14.20 2.62
C VAL A 69 -11.25 14.91 3.98
N LEU A 70 -10.17 15.54 4.44
CA LEU A 70 -10.15 16.35 5.65
C LEU A 70 -11.11 17.53 5.56
N SER A 71 -11.15 18.22 4.43
CA SER A 71 -12.10 19.32 4.20
C SER A 71 -13.55 18.82 4.29
N VAL A 72 -13.87 17.67 3.68
CA VAL A 72 -15.21 17.08 3.80
C VAL A 72 -15.52 16.67 5.24
N ILE A 73 -14.55 16.13 6.00
CA ILE A 73 -14.72 15.81 7.43
C ILE A 73 -15.02 17.07 8.24
N ILE A 74 -14.30 18.17 8.02
CA ILE A 74 -14.51 19.45 8.71
C ILE A 74 -15.92 19.98 8.41
N VAL A 75 -16.31 20.01 7.14
CA VAL A 75 -17.65 20.43 6.71
C VAL A 75 -18.70 19.53 7.36
N TYR A 76 -18.51 18.20 7.34
CA TYR A 76 -19.43 17.25 7.94
C TYR A 76 -19.58 17.45 9.46
N ARG A 77 -18.49 17.80 10.15
CA ARG A 77 -18.49 18.08 11.58
C ARG A 77 -19.16 19.43 11.89
N MET A 78 -18.94 20.45 11.08
CA MET A 78 -19.53 21.78 11.23
C MET A 78 -21.04 21.76 10.99
N TYR A 79 -21.50 21.03 9.96
CA TYR A 79 -22.92 20.87 9.64
C TYR A 79 -23.55 19.64 10.31
N ARG A 80 -22.99 19.16 11.43
CA ARG A 80 -23.49 17.98 12.16
C ARG A 80 -24.98 18.04 12.49
N ASP A 81 -25.53 19.25 12.70
CA ASP A 81 -26.93 19.45 13.06
C ASP A 81 -27.89 19.60 11.86
N THR A 82 -27.39 19.59 10.62
CA THR A 82 -28.26 19.62 9.45
C THR A 82 -29.03 18.31 9.27
N ALA A 83 -30.28 18.41 8.81
CA ALA A 83 -31.16 17.25 8.59
C ALA A 83 -30.54 16.18 7.67
N LEU A 84 -29.66 16.59 6.76
CA LEU A 84 -28.89 15.69 5.88
C LEU A 84 -27.93 14.77 6.67
N VAL A 85 -27.24 15.32 7.67
CA VAL A 85 -26.29 14.58 8.51
C VAL A 85 -27.02 13.74 9.55
N LYS A 86 -28.15 14.24 10.08
CA LYS A 86 -28.98 13.56 11.07
C LYS A 86 -29.76 12.37 10.51
N ALA A 87 -30.15 12.42 9.24
CA ALA A 87 -30.83 11.33 8.53
C ALA A 87 -29.87 10.21 8.11
N ASN A 88 -28.58 10.52 7.96
CA ASN A 88 -27.56 9.54 7.64
C ASN A 88 -26.92 8.99 8.93
N ASN A 89 -26.48 7.73 8.94
CA ASN A 89 -25.79 7.16 10.09
C ASN A 89 -24.44 7.86 10.29
N GLN A 90 -24.42 8.88 11.17
CA GLN A 90 -23.31 9.83 11.27
C GLN A 90 -21.96 9.17 11.55
N GLU A 91 -21.96 8.16 12.42
CA GLU A 91 -20.78 7.40 12.79
C GLU A 91 -20.22 6.60 11.61
N LEU A 92 -21.07 5.94 10.82
CA LEU A 92 -20.61 5.13 9.69
C LEU A 92 -20.03 6.00 8.57
N SER A 93 -20.65 7.15 8.29
CA SER A 93 -20.12 8.07 7.29
C SER A 93 -18.78 8.67 7.72
N PHE A 94 -18.60 8.93 9.01
CA PHE A 94 -17.32 9.36 9.57
C PHE A 94 -16.25 8.27 9.46
N LEU A 95 -16.58 7.01 9.78
CA LEU A 95 -15.67 5.88 9.63
C LEU A 95 -15.20 5.68 8.18
N ILE A 96 -16.09 5.84 7.19
CA ILE A 96 -15.72 5.78 5.76
C ILE A 96 -14.72 6.89 5.39
N GLN A 97 -14.97 8.11 5.87
CA GLN A 97 -14.06 9.22 5.58
C GLN A 97 -12.71 9.03 6.26
N LEU A 98 -12.70 8.51 7.48
CA LEU A 98 -11.47 8.18 8.21
C LEU A 98 -10.69 7.06 7.52
N SER A 99 -11.34 5.97 7.10
CA SER A 99 -10.68 4.88 6.38
C SER A 99 -10.10 5.36 5.06
N LEU A 100 -10.84 6.19 4.30
CA LEU A 100 -10.36 6.77 3.06
C LEU A 100 -9.14 7.68 3.27
N ALA A 101 -9.13 8.49 4.33
CA ALA A 101 -7.98 9.31 4.68
C ALA A 101 -6.75 8.45 5.01
N ILE A 102 -6.93 7.39 5.82
CA ILE A 102 -5.85 6.45 6.16
C ILE A 102 -5.30 5.80 4.89
N THR A 103 -6.15 5.28 4.00
CA THR A 103 -5.72 4.66 2.73
C THR A 103 -4.99 5.64 1.82
N LEU A 104 -5.36 6.93 1.79
CA LEU A 104 -4.62 7.91 1.01
C LEU A 104 -3.24 8.18 1.62
N LEU A 105 -3.15 8.23 2.95
CA LEU A 105 -1.88 8.41 3.66
C LEU A 105 -0.95 7.18 3.54
N THR A 106 -1.47 5.97 3.37
CA THR A 106 -0.61 4.79 3.12
C THR A 106 0.10 4.86 1.78
N SER A 107 -0.51 5.47 0.75
CA SER A 107 0.16 5.70 -0.53
C SER A 107 1.40 6.59 -0.37
N PHE A 108 1.40 7.54 0.57
CA PHE A 108 2.59 8.32 0.91
C PHE A 108 3.67 7.46 1.57
N LEU A 109 3.30 6.58 2.51
CA LEU A 109 4.23 5.64 3.16
C LEU A 109 4.84 4.60 2.19
N PHE A 110 4.26 4.42 1.02
CA PHE A 110 4.80 3.56 -0.04
C PHE A 110 6.03 4.20 -0.74
N VAL A 111 6.17 5.53 -0.67
CA VAL A 111 7.24 6.28 -1.34
C VAL A 111 8.41 6.51 -0.37
N GLY A 112 9.60 6.02 -0.74
CA GLY A 112 10.80 6.06 0.09
C GLY A 112 11.50 4.71 0.23
N LYS A 113 12.59 4.68 1.00
CA LYS A 113 13.38 3.46 1.22
C LYS A 113 12.60 2.50 2.13
N PRO A 114 12.30 1.27 1.70
CA PRO A 114 11.63 0.29 2.55
C PRO A 114 12.59 -0.16 3.66
N GLU A 115 12.26 0.20 4.91
CA GLU A 115 12.81 -0.43 6.10
C GLU A 115 11.87 -1.54 6.60
N GLU A 116 12.33 -2.45 7.45
CA GLU A 116 11.54 -3.59 7.95
C GLU A 116 10.20 -3.15 8.59
N TRP A 117 10.22 -2.08 9.39
CA TRP A 117 9.01 -1.51 9.99
C TRP A 117 8.07 -0.89 8.95
N SER A 118 8.62 -0.26 7.92
CA SER A 118 7.84 0.34 6.83
C SER A 118 7.13 -0.74 6.03
N CYS A 119 7.79 -1.88 5.84
CA CYS A 119 7.26 -3.04 5.13
C CYS A 119 6.02 -3.62 5.84
N GLN A 120 6.12 -3.82 7.15
CA GLN A 120 5.02 -4.28 8.00
C GLN A 120 3.83 -3.31 8.01
N ILE A 121 4.10 -2.01 8.22
CA ILE A 121 3.04 -0.99 8.28
C ILE A 121 2.32 -0.87 6.93
N ARG A 122 3.05 -0.91 5.82
CA ARG A 122 2.50 -0.76 4.47
C ARG A 122 1.49 -1.85 4.15
N GLN A 123 1.85 -3.10 4.37
CA GLN A 123 1.00 -4.25 4.07
C GLN A 123 -0.25 -4.28 4.96
N VAL A 124 -0.07 -4.07 6.27
CA VAL A 124 -1.17 -4.08 7.24
C VAL A 124 -2.14 -2.93 6.98
N THR A 125 -1.62 -1.72 6.78
CA THR A 125 -2.50 -0.55 6.64
C THR A 125 -3.23 -0.55 5.29
N LEU A 126 -2.64 -1.11 4.23
CA LEU A 126 -3.33 -1.29 2.95
C LEU A 126 -4.46 -2.33 3.04
N ALA A 127 -4.19 -3.49 3.65
CA ALA A 127 -5.17 -4.54 3.87
C ALA A 127 -6.34 -4.05 4.76
N LEU A 128 -6.03 -3.45 5.91
CA LEU A 128 -7.02 -2.89 6.82
C LEU A 128 -7.80 -1.75 6.17
N GLY A 129 -7.12 -0.79 5.53
CA GLY A 129 -7.75 0.37 4.91
C GLY A 129 -8.76 -0.02 3.84
N PHE A 130 -8.38 -0.96 2.95
CA PHE A 130 -9.26 -1.43 1.88
C PHE A 130 -10.46 -2.22 2.41
N SER A 131 -10.22 -3.16 3.33
CA SER A 131 -11.27 -4.03 3.87
C SER A 131 -12.28 -3.25 4.73
N LEU A 132 -11.81 -2.29 5.54
CA LEU A 132 -12.69 -1.37 6.28
C LEU A 132 -13.53 -0.50 5.35
N CYS A 133 -12.93 0.03 4.28
CA CYS A 133 -13.63 0.84 3.31
C CYS A 133 -14.78 0.06 2.66
N LEU A 134 -14.51 -1.16 2.17
CA LEU A 134 -15.51 -2.04 1.58
C LEU A 134 -16.61 -2.41 2.58
N SER A 135 -16.24 -2.81 3.80
CA SER A 135 -17.18 -3.16 4.87
C SER A 135 -18.14 -2.00 5.19
N CYS A 136 -17.61 -0.78 5.27
CA CYS A 136 -18.43 0.39 5.55
C CYS A 136 -19.32 0.81 4.36
N ILE A 137 -18.83 0.71 3.12
CA ILE A 137 -19.63 0.96 1.90
C ILE A 137 -20.79 -0.05 1.80
N LEU A 138 -20.51 -1.33 2.04
CA LEU A 138 -21.52 -2.39 2.06
C LEU A 138 -22.57 -2.10 3.14
N GLY A 139 -22.14 -1.77 4.35
CA GLY A 139 -23.03 -1.35 5.42
C GLY A 139 -23.93 -0.20 4.98
N LYS A 140 -23.36 0.89 4.45
CA LYS A 140 -24.12 2.07 4.02
C LYS A 140 -25.13 1.75 2.91
N THR A 141 -24.73 0.88 1.97
CA THR A 141 -25.59 0.42 0.88
C THR A 141 -26.77 -0.40 1.40
N ILE A 142 -26.52 -1.33 2.34
CA ILE A 142 -27.56 -2.13 3.00
C ILE A 142 -28.53 -1.21 3.76
N ALA A 143 -28.04 -0.22 4.53
CA ALA A 143 -28.90 0.76 5.20
C ALA A 143 -29.84 1.45 4.21
N LEU A 144 -29.28 1.95 3.11
CA LEU A 144 -30.01 2.72 2.10
C LEU A 144 -31.05 1.86 1.36
N LEU A 145 -30.71 0.62 1.00
CA LEU A 145 -31.66 -0.33 0.40
C LEU A 145 -32.82 -0.64 1.34
N LEU A 146 -32.56 -0.71 2.64
CA LEU A 146 -33.56 -1.04 3.64
C LEU A 146 -34.47 0.14 3.98
N THR A 147 -33.93 1.36 4.00
CA THR A 147 -34.75 2.58 4.07
C THR A 147 -35.61 2.72 2.81
N TYR A 148 -35.07 2.42 1.63
CA TYR A 148 -35.81 2.48 0.37
C TYR A 148 -36.94 1.44 0.30
N ARG A 149 -36.66 0.19 0.67
CA ARG A 149 -37.69 -0.87 0.79
C ARG A 149 -38.74 -0.52 1.85
N GLY A 150 -38.33 0.04 2.99
CA GLY A 150 -39.23 0.49 4.05
C GLY A 150 -40.00 1.78 3.72
N SER A 151 -39.54 2.59 2.76
CA SER A 151 -40.34 3.70 2.21
C SER A 151 -41.38 3.21 1.21
N LYS A 152 -41.09 2.11 0.49
CA LYS A 152 -41.98 1.49 -0.49
C LYS A 152 -43.08 0.64 0.18
N LEU A 153 -42.78 0.00 1.31
CA LEU A 153 -43.77 -0.60 2.23
C LEU A 153 -44.22 0.45 3.26
N LYS A 154 -45.32 1.17 3.02
CA LYS A 154 -46.01 1.90 4.10
C LYS A 154 -47.21 1.07 4.58
N ALA A 155 -47.08 0.38 5.71
CA ALA A 155 -48.06 0.32 6.80
C ALA A 155 -47.58 -0.67 7.90
N ALA A 156 -47.75 -0.24 9.16
CA ALA A 156 -47.59 -0.96 10.43
C ALA A 156 -46.15 -1.32 10.91
N GLU A 157 -45.85 -0.99 12.17
CA GLU A 157 -44.63 -1.33 12.95
C GLU A 157 -43.28 -0.74 12.51
N LYS A 158 -43.17 0.60 12.56
CA LYS A 158 -42.06 1.31 11.91
C LYS A 158 -40.91 1.81 12.79
N HIS A 159 -40.93 1.66 14.12
CA HIS A 159 -39.90 2.28 14.96
C HIS A 159 -38.87 1.29 15.56
N ASP A 160 -39.31 0.12 16.01
CA ASP A 160 -38.41 -0.82 16.71
C ASP A 160 -37.50 -1.60 15.74
N HIS A 161 -38.05 -2.00 14.58
CA HIS A 161 -37.30 -2.74 13.56
C HIS A 161 -36.20 -1.89 12.87
N ILE A 162 -36.35 -0.56 12.83
CA ILE A 162 -35.34 0.34 12.24
C ILE A 162 -34.17 0.53 13.21
N SER A 163 -34.45 0.69 14.51
CA SER A 163 -33.43 0.83 15.56
C SER A 163 -32.61 -0.45 15.75
N MET A 164 -33.26 -1.61 15.75
CA MET A 164 -32.60 -2.92 15.85
C MET A 164 -31.70 -3.21 14.63
N LYS A 165 -32.14 -2.82 13.43
CA LYS A 165 -31.35 -2.93 12.19
C LYS A 165 -30.10 -2.04 12.19
N SER A 166 -30.21 -0.80 12.68
CA SER A 166 -29.05 0.09 12.79
C SER A 166 -28.01 -0.43 13.78
N ARG A 167 -28.45 -1.06 14.89
CA ARG A 167 -27.54 -1.72 15.85
C ARG A 167 -26.85 -2.93 15.23
N HIS A 168 -27.56 -3.78 14.50
CA HIS A 168 -26.96 -4.94 13.83
C HIS A 168 -25.92 -4.55 12.79
N GLN A 169 -26.13 -3.47 12.05
CA GLN A 169 -25.15 -2.99 11.08
C GLN A 169 -23.87 -2.46 11.75
N LYS A 170 -24.00 -1.74 12.86
CA LYS A 170 -22.84 -1.30 13.65
C LYS A 170 -22.09 -2.48 14.25
N LEU A 171 -22.83 -3.47 14.78
CA LEU A 171 -22.24 -4.69 15.32
C LEU A 171 -21.51 -5.48 14.24
N LEU A 172 -22.06 -5.57 13.02
CA LEU A 172 -21.42 -6.23 11.89
C LEU A 172 -20.10 -5.57 11.50
N VAL A 173 -20.07 -4.24 11.41
CA VAL A 173 -18.84 -3.48 11.10
C VAL A 173 -17.81 -3.60 12.23
N LEU A 174 -18.25 -3.64 13.49
CA LEU A 174 -17.35 -3.85 14.62
C LEU A 174 -16.75 -5.27 14.61
N ILE A 175 -17.56 -6.29 14.32
CA ILE A 175 -17.08 -7.67 14.20
C ILE A 175 -16.11 -7.80 13.03
N SER A 176 -16.40 -7.18 11.87
CA SER A 176 -15.47 -7.22 10.73
C SER A 176 -14.12 -6.56 11.06
N LEU A 177 -14.14 -5.40 11.74
CA LEU A 177 -12.92 -4.73 12.21
C LEU A 177 -12.11 -5.63 13.15
N ILE A 178 -12.75 -6.26 14.14
CA ILE A 178 -12.06 -7.14 15.09
C ILE A 178 -11.45 -8.33 14.36
N THR A 179 -12.20 -8.96 13.45
CA THR A 179 -11.71 -10.09 12.66
C THR A 179 -10.51 -9.69 11.80
N GLU A 180 -10.55 -8.53 11.15
CA GLU A 180 -9.44 -8.02 10.34
C GLU A 180 -8.19 -7.75 11.18
N VAL A 181 -8.33 -7.14 12.36
CA VAL A 181 -7.21 -6.91 13.28
C VAL A 181 -6.61 -8.23 13.75
N CYS A 182 -7.44 -9.22 14.09
CA CYS A 182 -6.98 -10.56 14.47
C CYS A 182 -6.21 -11.24 13.32
N ILE A 183 -6.73 -11.19 12.09
CA ILE A 183 -6.08 -11.77 10.91
C ILE A 183 -4.74 -11.08 10.65
N CYS A 184 -4.69 -9.74 10.66
CA CYS A 184 -3.45 -8.99 10.45
C CYS A 184 -2.41 -9.28 11.53
N THR A 185 -2.84 -9.37 12.80
CA THR A 185 -1.95 -9.70 13.92
C THR A 185 -1.40 -11.12 13.77
N ALA A 186 -2.26 -12.10 13.45
CA ALA A 186 -1.85 -13.48 13.23
C ALA A 186 -0.87 -13.60 12.06
N TYR A 187 -1.13 -12.89 10.95
CA TYR A 187 -0.25 -12.84 9.78
C TYR A 187 1.13 -12.31 10.16
N LEU A 188 1.21 -11.15 10.84
CA LEU A 188 2.49 -10.57 11.29
C LEU A 188 3.26 -11.50 12.23
N THR A 189 2.58 -12.24 13.10
CA THR A 189 3.26 -13.16 14.04
C THR A 189 3.74 -14.45 13.39
N CYS A 190 3.03 -14.96 12.38
CA CYS A 190 3.36 -16.22 11.73
C CYS A 190 4.33 -16.04 10.56
N ILE A 191 4.16 -14.96 9.79
CA ILE A 191 4.88 -14.67 8.55
C ILE A 191 5.18 -13.15 8.54
N PRO A 192 6.13 -12.67 9.35
CA PRO A 192 6.48 -11.25 9.34
C PRO A 192 7.06 -10.89 7.96
N PRO A 193 6.51 -9.87 7.28
CA PRO A 193 7.08 -9.40 6.02
C PRO A 193 8.46 -8.82 6.31
N TYR A 194 9.43 -9.24 5.50
CA TYR A 194 10.81 -8.77 5.57
C TYR A 194 11.20 -8.17 4.23
N VAL A 195 12.19 -7.29 4.28
CA VAL A 195 12.74 -6.67 3.08
C VAL A 195 13.71 -7.67 2.45
N TYR A 196 13.51 -7.99 1.18
CA TYR A 196 14.45 -8.82 0.41
C TYR A 196 14.92 -8.06 -0.82
N LYS A 197 16.12 -8.44 -1.27
CA LYS A 197 16.74 -7.90 -2.48
C LYS A 197 16.31 -8.76 -3.64
N ASN A 198 15.44 -8.24 -4.51
CA ASN A 198 15.12 -8.93 -5.74
C ASN A 198 16.22 -8.67 -6.77
N MET A 199 16.94 -9.73 -7.13
CA MET A 199 18.06 -9.71 -8.08
C MET A 199 17.64 -10.22 -9.48
N GLU A 200 16.41 -10.71 -9.67
CA GLU A 200 16.00 -11.38 -10.91
C GLU A 200 15.71 -10.43 -12.08
N PHE A 201 15.28 -9.19 -11.81
CA PHE A 201 14.64 -8.36 -12.84
C PHE A 201 15.56 -7.36 -13.54
N GLN A 202 16.70 -6.97 -12.95
CA GLN A 202 17.69 -6.12 -13.61
C GLN A 202 19.11 -6.46 -13.15
N ASN A 203 19.91 -7.01 -14.06
CA ASN A 203 21.31 -7.36 -13.83
C ASN A 203 22.17 -6.18 -13.30
N VAL A 204 21.73 -4.93 -13.47
CA VAL A 204 22.47 -3.72 -13.10
C VAL A 204 22.03 -3.11 -11.75
N LYS A 205 20.86 -3.48 -11.21
CA LYS A 205 20.19 -2.75 -10.10
C LYS A 205 19.56 -3.69 -9.08
N ILE A 206 19.69 -3.38 -7.79
CA ILE A 206 19.01 -4.11 -6.70
C ILE A 206 17.67 -3.43 -6.44
N ILE A 207 16.56 -4.13 -6.64
CA ILE A 207 15.23 -3.65 -6.23
C ILE A 207 14.99 -4.16 -4.80
N LEU A 208 14.77 -3.23 -3.86
CA LEU A 208 14.32 -3.61 -2.51
C LEU A 208 12.80 -3.82 -2.52
N GLU A 209 12.39 -5.06 -2.32
CA GLU A 209 10.98 -5.44 -2.26
C GLU A 209 10.62 -5.95 -0.86
N CYS A 210 9.33 -5.85 -0.55
CA CYS A 210 8.75 -6.47 0.62
C CYS A 210 8.27 -7.86 0.23
N ASN A 211 8.66 -8.90 0.97
CA ASN A 211 8.08 -10.22 0.76
C ASN A 211 6.62 -10.21 1.21
N GLU A 212 5.71 -10.43 0.26
CA GLU A 212 4.25 -10.58 0.49
C GLU A 212 3.87 -11.96 1.03
#